data_AF-A0A078MNW3-F1
#
_entry.id   AF-A0A078MNW3-F1
#
_cell.length_a   1.000
_cell.length_b   1.000
_cell.length_c   1.000
_cell.angle_alpha   90.00
_cell.angle_beta   90.00
_cell.angle_gamma   90.00
#
_symmetry.space_group_name_H-M   'P 1'
#
loop_
_entity.id
_entity.type
_entity.pdbx_description
1 polymer ?
#
loop_
_entity_poly.entity_id
_entity_poly.type
_entity_poly.pdbx_seq_one_letter_code
_entity_poly.pdbx_strand_id
1 'polypeptide(L)'
;MLWILCLIAFPAQLAAALQWPRPYSWRANTISDLGVTGCATFDIGTRMERYICSPAHVLANAGTVANGALLALGAVLLWSAWPHRRSGRAAMALVAVSGVLLMLVGFLPWDQQPEAHNLAALAQAPVQWAGMVCLVFALRGGSAARWATAWTILCLVV
;
A
#
# COMPACT_ATOMS: atom_id res chain seq x y z
N MET A 1 3.60 -14.19 -9.30
CA MET A 1 3.99 -13.17 -10.31
C MET A 1 3.27 -11.85 -10.14
N LEU A 2 1.93 -11.79 -10.01
CA LEU A 2 1.21 -10.50 -9.85
C LEU A 2 1.63 -9.66 -8.63
N TRP A 3 1.90 -10.27 -7.48
CA TRP A 3 2.40 -9.51 -6.32
C TRP A 3 3.83 -8.97 -6.47
N ILE A 4 4.63 -9.53 -7.39
CA ILE A 4 5.92 -8.91 -7.74
C ILE A 4 5.65 -7.60 -8.52
N LEU A 5 4.60 -7.56 -9.33
CA LEU A 5 4.21 -6.34 -10.04
C LEU A 5 3.73 -5.24 -9.11
N CYS A 6 3.31 -5.52 -7.87
CA CYS A 6 3.07 -4.49 -6.86
C CYS A 6 4.28 -3.57 -6.65
N LEU A 7 5.50 -4.06 -6.94
CA LEU A 7 6.71 -3.24 -6.89
C LEU A 7 6.68 -2.06 -7.86
N ILE A 8 5.81 -2.05 -8.88
CA ILE A 8 5.62 -0.90 -9.79
C ILE A 8 5.13 0.37 -9.09
N ALA A 9 4.53 0.23 -7.90
CA ALA A 9 4.14 1.38 -7.09
C ALA A 9 5.36 2.21 -6.67
N PHE A 10 6.50 1.58 -6.40
CA PHE A 10 7.73 2.28 -5.98
C PHE A 10 8.26 3.25 -7.03
N PRO A 11 8.52 2.85 -8.29
CA PRO A 11 8.97 3.79 -9.31
C PRO A 11 7.91 4.86 -9.61
N ALA A 12 6.61 4.56 -9.52
CA ALA A 12 5.55 5.57 -9.69
C ALA A 12 5.61 6.65 -8.59
N GLN A 13 5.70 6.25 -7.32
CA GLN A 13 5.83 7.16 -6.19
C GLN A 13 7.15 7.92 -6.21
N LEU A 14 8.25 7.25 -6.55
CA LEU A 14 9.57 7.88 -6.68
C LEU A 14 9.58 8.91 -7.81
N ALA A 15 9.05 8.58 -8.98
CA ALA A 15 8.95 9.51 -10.11
C ALA A 15 8.06 10.72 -9.78
N ALA A 16 7.00 10.54 -8.98
CA ALA A 16 6.21 11.65 -8.47
C ALA A 16 7.01 12.53 -7.51
N ALA A 17 7.78 11.93 -6.61
CA ALA A 17 8.62 12.65 -5.65
C ALA A 17 9.79 13.41 -6.32
N LEU A 18 10.34 12.85 -7.41
CA LEU A 18 11.37 13.51 -8.22
C LEU A 18 10.86 14.72 -9.01
N GLN A 19 9.55 14.76 -9.30
CA GLN A 19 8.90 15.90 -9.95
C GLN A 19 8.41 16.96 -8.95
N TRP A 20 8.67 16.78 -7.67
CA TRP A 20 8.34 17.77 -6.66
C TRP A 20 9.14 19.06 -6.93
N PRO A 21 8.52 20.25 -6.89
CA PRO A 21 9.21 21.51 -7.26
C PRO A 21 10.44 21.86 -6.42
N ARG A 22 10.52 21.30 -5.22
CA ARG A 22 11.70 21.33 -4.33
C ARG A 22 12.00 19.89 -3.93
N PRO A 23 13.23 19.56 -3.51
CA PRO A 23 13.54 18.20 -3.09
C PRO A 23 12.52 17.68 -2.06
N TYR A 24 11.85 16.58 -2.40
CA TYR A 24 10.87 15.96 -1.52
C TYR A 24 11.53 15.56 -0.20
N SER A 25 10.98 16.03 0.93
CA SER A 25 11.53 15.71 2.25
C SER A 25 10.84 14.47 2.81
N TRP A 26 11.57 13.35 2.86
CA TRP A 26 11.12 12.07 3.41
C TRP A 26 10.81 12.08 4.90
N ARG A 27 11.27 13.11 5.63
CA ARG A 27 10.98 13.28 7.06
C ARG A 27 9.78 14.16 7.33
N ALA A 28 9.52 15.12 6.44
CA ALA A 28 8.50 16.16 6.65
C ALA A 28 7.23 15.94 5.82
N ASN A 29 7.30 15.18 4.73
CA ASN A 29 6.18 14.90 3.84
C ASN A 29 5.73 13.44 4.02
N THR A 30 4.44 13.22 3.81
CA THR A 30 3.83 11.90 3.81
C THR A 30 3.71 11.37 2.38
N ILE A 31 3.72 10.05 2.19
CA ILE A 31 3.51 9.45 0.87
C ILE A 31 2.19 9.91 0.26
N SER A 32 1.15 10.13 1.08
CA SER A 32 -0.14 10.67 0.61
C SER A 32 -0.05 12.07 0.02
N ASP A 33 0.96 12.87 0.39
CA ASP A 33 1.17 14.20 -0.19
C ASP A 33 1.51 14.12 -1.69
N LEU A 34 2.08 13.00 -2.15
CA LEU A 34 2.31 12.75 -3.57
C LEU A 34 1.01 12.63 -4.36
N GLY A 35 -0.11 12.32 -3.71
CA GLY A 35 -1.42 12.22 -4.33
C GLY A 35 -2.25 13.52 -4.33
N VAL A 36 -1.75 14.60 -3.71
CA VAL A 36 -2.47 15.87 -3.59
C VAL A 36 -2.59 16.58 -4.94
N THR A 37 -3.79 17.02 -5.30
CA THR A 37 -4.10 17.56 -6.64
C THR A 37 -3.78 19.05 -6.77
N GLY A 38 -3.89 19.82 -5.69
CA GLY A 38 -3.56 21.24 -5.64
C GLY A 38 -2.12 21.55 -5.21
N CYS A 39 -1.72 22.81 -5.41
CA CYS A 39 -0.50 23.37 -4.81
C CYS A 39 -0.88 24.45 -3.82
N ALA A 40 -0.75 24.16 -2.52
CA ALA A 40 -1.17 25.06 -1.46
C ALA A 40 -0.48 24.72 -0.13
N THR A 41 -0.64 25.60 0.84
CA THR A 41 -0.32 25.32 2.25
C THR A 41 -1.54 24.67 2.90
N PHE A 42 -1.35 23.49 3.47
CA PHE A 42 -2.42 22.72 4.11
C PHE A 42 -2.18 22.63 5.62
N ASP A 43 -3.25 22.73 6.41
CA ASP A 43 -3.25 22.32 7.82
C ASP A 43 -3.40 20.79 7.86
N ILE A 44 -2.37 20.11 8.36
CA ILE A 44 -2.30 18.64 8.42
C ILE A 44 -2.78 18.10 9.77
N GLY A 45 -3.49 18.91 10.57
CA GLY A 45 -4.10 18.48 11.84
C GLY A 45 -3.14 18.36 13.01
N THR A 46 -1.89 18.83 12.85
CA THR A 46 -0.83 18.77 13.88
C THR A 46 -0.38 20.15 14.37
N ARG A 47 -1.15 21.21 14.08
CA ARG A 47 -0.78 22.63 14.29
C ARG A 47 0.47 23.09 13.53
N MET A 48 0.92 22.30 12.57
CA MET A 48 1.96 22.69 11.61
C MET A 48 1.32 22.73 10.23
N GLU A 49 1.49 23.86 9.55
CA GLU A 49 1.13 23.99 8.16
C GLU A 49 2.26 23.48 7.26
N ARG A 50 1.91 22.78 6.17
CA ARG A 50 2.88 22.28 5.19
C ARG A 50 2.49 22.70 3.78
N TYR A 51 3.44 23.28 3.05
CA TYR A 51 3.28 23.52 1.62
C TYR A 51 3.43 22.21 0.84
N ILE A 52 2.39 21.83 0.11
CA ILE A 52 2.33 20.61 -0.71
C ILE A 52 2.08 21.01 -2.16
N CYS A 53 2.83 20.41 -3.09
CA CYS A 53 2.62 20.59 -4.52
C CYS A 53 3.18 19.37 -5.26
N SER A 54 2.29 18.52 -5.78
CA SER A 54 2.63 17.28 -6.49
C SER A 54 2.19 17.37 -7.96
N PRO A 55 3.05 17.85 -8.87
CA PRO A 55 2.71 17.97 -10.30
C PRO A 55 2.34 16.62 -10.94
N ALA A 56 2.93 15.53 -10.44
CA ALA A 56 2.73 14.17 -10.93
C ALA A 56 1.77 13.35 -10.06
N HIS A 57 0.82 14.00 -9.37
CA HIS A 57 -0.17 13.33 -8.52
C HIS A 57 -0.99 12.27 -9.24
N VAL A 58 -1.27 12.44 -10.53
CA VAL A 58 -1.95 11.42 -11.35
C VAL A 58 -1.14 10.11 -11.36
N LEU A 59 0.18 10.19 -11.52
CA LEU A 59 1.06 9.03 -11.51
C LEU A 59 1.09 8.36 -10.13
N ALA A 60 1.17 9.15 -9.06
CA ALA A 60 1.13 8.64 -7.69
C ALA A 60 -0.20 7.92 -7.38
N ASN A 61 -1.33 8.59 -7.67
CA ASN A 61 -2.67 8.05 -7.40
C ASN A 61 -2.97 6.83 -8.27
N ALA A 62 -2.67 6.88 -9.57
CA ALA A 62 -2.84 5.74 -10.48
C ALA A 62 -1.94 4.56 -10.09
N GLY A 63 -0.71 4.83 -9.66
CA GLY A 63 0.21 3.81 -9.14
C GLY A 63 -0.35 3.14 -7.87
N THR A 64 -0.92 3.91 -6.95
CA THR A 64 -1.59 3.41 -5.75
C THR A 64 -2.82 2.55 -6.10
N VAL A 65 -3.67 3.01 -7.03
CA VAL A 65 -4.83 2.24 -7.52
C VAL A 65 -4.38 0.93 -8.16
N ALA A 66 -3.40 0.97 -9.06
CA ALA A 66 -2.88 -0.21 -9.73
C ALA A 66 -2.30 -1.21 -8.72
N ASN A 67 -1.59 -0.73 -7.69
CA ASN A 67 -1.07 -1.56 -6.62
C ASN A 67 -2.18 -2.27 -5.84
N GLY A 68 -3.22 -1.54 -5.44
CA GLY A 68 -4.38 -2.11 -4.77
C GLY A 68 -5.10 -3.17 -5.61
N ALA A 69 -5.27 -2.91 -6.91
CA ALA A 69 -5.86 -3.86 -7.86
C ALA A 69 -5.01 -5.13 -8.00
N LEU A 70 -3.70 -5.01 -8.17
CA LEU A 70 -2.77 -6.14 -8.25
C LEU A 70 -2.77 -6.97 -6.97
N LEU A 71 -2.84 -6.32 -5.80
CA LEU A 71 -2.91 -6.98 -4.50
C LEU A 71 -4.19 -7.82 -4.40
N ALA A 72 -5.34 -7.22 -4.73
CA ALA A 72 -6.64 -7.88 -4.68
C ALA A 72 -6.76 -9.04 -5.69
N LEU A 73 -6.36 -8.81 -6.94
CA LEU A 73 -6.38 -9.83 -7.98
C LEU A 73 -5.45 -11.00 -7.64
N GLY A 74 -4.23 -10.71 -7.15
CA GLY A 74 -3.31 -11.75 -6.72
C GLY A 74 -3.89 -12.59 -5.57
N ALA A 75 -4.62 -11.97 -4.64
CA ALA A 75 -5.28 -12.69 -3.55
C ALA A 75 -6.44 -13.59 -4.03
N VAL A 76 -7.26 -13.11 -4.97
CA VAL A 76 -8.34 -13.90 -5.59
C VAL A 76 -7.77 -15.10 -6.35
N LEU A 77 -6.71 -14.90 -7.15
CA LEU A 77 -6.09 -15.99 -7.92
C LEU A 77 -5.41 -17.04 -7.03
N LEU A 78 -4.90 -16.64 -5.86
CA LEU A 78 -4.27 -17.54 -4.90
C LEU A 78 -5.25 -18.11 -3.87
N TRP A 79 -6.56 -17.86 -4.00
CA TRP A 79 -7.58 -18.22 -2.98
C TRP A 79 -7.51 -19.68 -2.50
N SER A 80 -7.19 -20.62 -3.39
CA SER A 80 -7.15 -22.05 -3.12
C SER A 80 -5.74 -22.67 -3.09
N ALA A 81 -4.68 -21.86 -3.17
CA ALA A 81 -3.31 -22.33 -3.35
C ALA A 81 -2.55 -22.66 -2.04
N TRP A 82 -3.23 -22.65 -0.89
CA TRP A 82 -2.59 -22.71 0.43
C TRP A 82 -2.67 -24.10 1.08
N PRO A 83 -1.59 -24.59 1.72
CA PRO A 83 -1.57 -25.86 2.44
C PRO A 83 -2.66 -25.97 3.50
N HIS A 84 -2.80 -24.92 4.33
CA HIS A 84 -3.90 -24.82 5.30
C HIS A 84 -5.04 -23.98 4.73
N ARG A 85 -6.11 -24.64 4.30
CA ARG A 85 -7.20 -23.99 3.54
C ARG A 85 -7.93 -22.88 4.30
N ARG A 86 -8.20 -23.05 5.60
CA ARG A 86 -8.95 -22.05 6.39
C ARG A 86 -8.17 -20.76 6.59
N SER A 87 -6.93 -20.86 7.07
CA SER A 87 -6.04 -19.71 7.26
C SER A 87 -5.65 -19.07 5.92
N GLY A 88 -5.43 -19.87 4.88
CA GLY A 88 -5.17 -19.37 3.52
C GLY A 88 -6.33 -18.53 2.97
N ARG A 89 -7.57 -19.01 3.08
CA ARG A 89 -8.76 -18.25 2.66
C ARG A 89 -8.96 -16.97 3.48
N ALA A 90 -8.78 -17.05 4.79
CA ALA A 90 -8.86 -15.86 5.66
C ALA A 90 -7.79 -14.82 5.26
N ALA A 91 -6.55 -15.26 5.04
CA ALA A 91 -5.48 -14.40 4.57
C ALA A 91 -5.83 -13.75 3.23
N MET A 92 -6.32 -14.52 2.26
CA MET A 92 -6.64 -13.98 0.93
C MET A 92 -7.84 -13.02 0.97
N ALA A 93 -8.82 -13.27 1.82
CA ALA A 93 -9.93 -12.34 2.03
C ALA A 93 -9.43 -10.99 2.58
N LEU A 94 -8.62 -11.02 3.63
CA LEU A 94 -8.07 -9.83 4.25
C LEU A 94 -7.15 -9.07 3.30
N VAL A 95 -6.28 -9.76 2.56
CA VAL A 95 -5.40 -9.14 1.55
C VAL A 95 -6.22 -8.55 0.40
N ALA A 96 -7.30 -9.21 -0.04
CA ALA A 96 -8.19 -8.66 -1.07
C ALA A 96 -8.89 -7.39 -0.59
N VAL A 97 -9.46 -7.39 0.62
CA VAL A 97 -10.08 -6.20 1.22
C VAL A 97 -9.05 -5.08 1.39
N SER A 98 -7.83 -5.39 1.83
CA SER A 98 -6.74 -4.42 1.88
C SER A 98 -6.41 -3.83 0.50
N GLY A 99 -6.42 -4.64 -0.57
CA GLY A 99 -6.21 -4.16 -1.93
C GLY A 99 -7.30 -3.17 -2.36
N VAL A 100 -8.56 -3.47 -2.05
CA VAL A 100 -9.69 -2.55 -2.32
C VAL A 100 -9.55 -1.25 -1.53
N LEU A 101 -9.22 -1.32 -0.24
CA LEU A 101 -8.99 -0.13 0.59
C LEU A 101 -7.84 0.71 0.03
N LEU A 102 -6.76 0.09 -0.45
CA LEU A 102 -5.65 0.79 -1.08
C LEU A 102 -6.06 1.46 -2.41
N MET A 103 -6.95 0.84 -3.20
CA MET A 103 -7.52 1.49 -4.38
C MET A 103 -8.30 2.75 -3.98
N LEU A 104 -9.10 2.68 -2.92
CA LEU A 104 -9.83 3.84 -2.41
C LEU A 104 -8.89 4.98 -2.02
N VAL A 105 -7.77 4.69 -1.34
CA VAL A 105 -6.73 5.70 -1.02
C VAL A 105 -6.25 6.44 -2.27
N GLY A 106 -6.04 5.72 -3.39
CA GLY A 106 -5.63 6.35 -4.64
C GLY A 106 -6.74 7.11 -5.37
N PHE A 107 -8.01 6.70 -5.24
CA PHE A 107 -9.16 7.40 -5.83
C PHE A 107 -9.66 8.58 -5.02
N LEU A 108 -9.23 8.70 -3.76
CA LEU A 108 -9.64 9.74 -2.84
C LEU A 108 -8.44 10.64 -2.55
N PRO A 109 -8.07 11.59 -3.41
CA PRO A 109 -7.01 12.55 -3.10
C PRO A 109 -7.26 13.24 -1.76
N TRP A 110 -6.20 13.34 -0.96
CA TRP A 110 -6.30 13.80 0.42
C TRP A 110 -6.82 15.23 0.53
N ASP A 111 -6.44 16.11 -0.38
CA ASP A 111 -6.88 17.51 -0.42
C ASP A 111 -8.36 17.68 -0.77
N GLN A 112 -8.96 16.69 -1.42
CA GLN A 112 -10.37 16.74 -1.85
C GLN A 112 -11.30 16.00 -0.88
N GLN A 113 -10.83 14.89 -0.29
CA GLN A 113 -11.62 14.04 0.60
C GLN A 113 -10.78 13.53 1.78
N PRO A 114 -10.31 14.42 2.68
CA PRO A 114 -9.32 14.08 3.71
C PRO A 114 -9.82 13.01 4.68
N GLU A 115 -11.08 13.10 5.14
CA GLU A 115 -11.64 12.12 6.07
C GLU A 115 -11.76 10.73 5.45
N ALA A 116 -12.28 10.64 4.22
CA ALA A 116 -12.45 9.38 3.52
C ALA A 116 -11.10 8.75 3.15
N HIS A 117 -10.13 9.56 2.71
CA HIS A 117 -8.75 9.12 2.47
C HIS A 117 -8.13 8.54 3.75
N ASN A 118 -8.18 9.29 4.85
CA ASN A 118 -7.61 8.89 6.13
C ASN A 118 -8.27 7.62 6.65
N LEU A 119 -9.60 7.51 6.58
CA LEU A 119 -10.33 6.32 7.00
C LEU A 119 -9.92 5.09 6.18
N ALA A 120 -9.84 5.22 4.85
CA ALA A 120 -9.41 4.14 3.97
C ALA A 120 -7.97 3.71 4.30
N ALA A 121 -7.05 4.67 4.46
CA ALA A 121 -5.64 4.41 4.79
C ALA A 121 -5.48 3.76 6.19
N LEU A 122 -6.17 4.27 7.21
CA LEU A 122 -6.14 3.73 8.57
C LEU A 122 -6.76 2.33 8.65
N ALA A 123 -7.81 2.05 7.88
CA ALA A 123 -8.42 0.73 7.81
C ALA A 123 -7.54 -0.27 7.03
N GLN A 124 -6.88 0.19 5.98
CA GLN A 124 -6.07 -0.64 5.10
C GLN A 124 -4.92 -1.34 5.85
N ALA A 125 -4.14 -0.60 6.64
CA ALA A 125 -2.98 -1.13 7.35
C ALA A 125 -3.28 -2.31 8.29
N PRO A 126 -4.20 -2.21 9.28
CA PRO A 126 -4.50 -3.30 10.20
C PRO A 126 -5.13 -4.50 9.47
N VAL A 127 -5.97 -4.28 8.45
CA VAL A 127 -6.53 -5.35 7.63
C VAL A 127 -5.42 -6.10 6.89
N GLN A 128 -4.45 -5.38 6.32
CA GLN A 128 -3.31 -6.01 5.66
C GLN A 128 -2.45 -6.81 6.63
N TRP A 129 -2.12 -6.23 7.79
CA TRP A 129 -1.31 -6.91 8.81
C TRP A 129 -1.99 -8.17 9.32
N ALA A 130 -3.30 -8.12 9.58
CA ALA A 130 -4.08 -9.30 9.95
C ALA A 130 -4.01 -10.38 8.84
N GLY A 131 -4.13 -9.98 7.57
CA GLY A 131 -3.97 -10.88 6.42
C GLY A 131 -2.59 -11.54 6.35
N MET A 132 -1.53 -10.76 6.57
CA MET A 132 -0.15 -11.25 6.62
C MET A 132 0.06 -12.24 7.77
N VAL A 133 -0.50 -11.95 8.96
CA VAL A 133 -0.46 -12.87 10.10
C VAL A 133 -1.17 -14.18 9.77
N CYS A 134 -2.38 -14.13 9.18
CA CYS A 134 -3.08 -15.34 8.70
C CYS A 134 -2.26 -16.13 7.67
N LEU A 135 -1.51 -15.43 6.80
CA LEU A 135 -0.66 -16.05 5.79
C LEU A 135 0.47 -16.88 6.39
N VAL A 136 1.08 -16.41 7.49
CA VAL A 136 2.09 -17.19 8.23
C VAL A 136 1.51 -18.53 8.67
N PHE A 137 0.30 -18.52 9.26
CA PHE A 137 -0.39 -19.75 9.65
C PHE A 137 -0.82 -20.61 8.45
N ALA A 138 -1.10 -20.00 7.30
CA ALA A 138 -1.43 -20.70 6.07
C ALA A 138 -0.25 -21.52 5.52
N LEU A 139 0.98 -21.06 5.78
CA LEU A 139 2.22 -21.65 5.29
C LEU A 139 2.89 -22.61 6.30
N ARG A 140 2.52 -22.57 7.59
CA ARG A 140 3.10 -23.42 8.64
C ARG A 140 3.15 -24.90 8.22
N GLY A 141 4.26 -25.56 8.48
CA GLY A 141 4.48 -26.99 8.15
C GLY A 141 4.84 -27.28 6.69
N GLY A 142 4.74 -26.32 5.76
CA GLY A 142 5.17 -26.50 4.37
C GLY A 142 6.65 -26.17 4.13
N SER A 143 7.28 -26.82 3.15
CA SER A 143 8.63 -26.45 2.69
C SER A 143 8.71 -24.98 2.22
N ALA A 144 7.61 -24.45 1.69
CA ALA A 144 7.43 -23.04 1.32
C ALA A 144 7.52 -22.08 2.52
N ALA A 145 7.08 -22.47 3.73
CA ALA A 145 7.25 -21.64 4.92
C ALA A 145 8.74 -21.47 5.28
N ARG A 146 9.57 -22.51 5.13
CA ARG A 146 10.99 -22.41 5.44
C ARG A 146 11.69 -21.38 4.54
N TRP A 147 11.37 -21.42 3.24
CA TRP A 147 11.89 -20.46 2.28
C TRP A 147 11.35 -19.05 2.52
N ALA A 148 10.04 -18.90 2.77
CA ALA A 148 9.45 -17.59 3.08
C ALA A 148 10.11 -16.97 4.33
N THR A 149 10.27 -17.74 5.41
CA THR A 149 10.93 -17.28 6.63
C THR A 149 12.40 -16.91 6.37
N ALA A 150 13.15 -17.72 5.62
CA ALA A 150 14.55 -17.43 5.29
C ALA A 150 14.69 -16.12 4.48
N TRP A 151 13.82 -15.91 3.48
CA TRP A 151 13.79 -14.67 2.70
C TRP A 151 13.39 -13.46 3.54
N THR A 152 12.40 -13.58 4.43
CA THR A 152 12.01 -12.50 5.33
C THR A 152 13.14 -12.12 6.29
N ILE A 153 13.86 -13.10 6.85
CA ILE A 153 15.02 -12.84 7.71
C ILE A 153 16.13 -12.14 6.92
N LEU A 154 16.42 -12.58 5.70
CA LEU A 154 17.41 -11.94 4.84
C LEU A 154 17.06 -10.48 4.55
N CYS A 155 15.81 -10.18 4.20
CA CYS A 155 15.33 -8.82 3.95
C CYS A 155 15.27 -7.92 5.21
N LEU A 156 15.34 -8.50 6.42
CA LEU A 156 15.42 -7.73 7.67
C LEU A 156 16.87 -7.41 8.07
N VAL A 157 17.84 -8.15 7.54
CA VAL A 157 19.28 -8.05 7.90
C VAL A 157 20.09 -7.27 6.86
N VAL A 158 19.58 -7.16 5.62
CA VAL A 158 20.14 -6.34 4.53
C VAL A 158 19.40 -5.02 4.45
#